data_AF-T1JIN7-F1
#
_entry.id   AF-T1JIN7-F1
#
_cell.length_a   1.000
_cell.length_b   1.000
_cell.length_c   1.000
_cell.angle_alpha   90.00
_cell.angle_beta   90.00
_cell.angle_gamma   90.00
#
_symmetry.space_group_name_H-M   'P 1'
#
loop_
_entity.id
_entity.type
_entity.pdbx_description
1 polymer ?
#
loop_
_entity_poly.entity_id
_entity_poly.type
_entity_poly.pdbx_seq_one_letter_code
_entity_poly.pdbx_strand_id
1 'polypeptide(L)'
;MMISHFILDFPWLWGLMLGFVLAAVSPAVVVPCLLALSDRNYGTRKGIPTLVIAAASIDDVLAIGGFGVVLAITFSTGNLTMTVLQGPIEVLIGIVYGSVIGLLLWFLPNKSNSHKVSLRSSLLFLTSVFGVLGSRVFDFAGSGPLACLIVSFVAAVQWRKEDEISLESIKYVYVFLWFVFQPFLFALIGAEINISSLDLNVIGYGVATLACGLTIRILVTSLAVLGAGLNWKERLFVALAWLPKATVQAAIGPIALDYARTKGHSDNSQEIELGNQILALAVLAIMITAPIGSALIVLSGPRLLERETEENQNKTNTESSNTQL
;
A
#
# COMPACT_ATOMS: atom_id res chain seq x y z
N MET A 1 -0.55 -3.99 -16.64
CA MET A 1 -0.06 -5.09 -17.51
C MET A 1 -0.59 -5.01 -18.93
N MET A 2 -1.79 -5.50 -19.26
CA MET A 2 -2.22 -5.53 -20.68
C MET A 2 -2.28 -4.13 -21.30
N ILE A 3 -2.89 -3.18 -20.62
CA ILE A 3 -3.02 -1.80 -21.11
C ILE A 3 -1.63 -1.16 -21.30
N SER A 4 -0.73 -1.30 -20.33
CA SER A 4 0.63 -0.77 -20.44
C SER A 4 1.46 -1.47 -21.52
N HIS A 5 1.24 -2.76 -21.77
CA HIS A 5 1.92 -3.48 -22.85
C HIS A 5 1.48 -2.98 -24.22
N PHE A 6 0.18 -2.73 -24.43
CA PHE A 6 -0.35 -2.32 -25.73
C PHE A 6 -0.33 -0.81 -25.99
N ILE A 7 -0.32 0.02 -24.94
CA ILE A 7 -0.34 1.49 -25.08
C ILE A 7 1.07 2.09 -24.98
N LEU A 8 1.92 1.53 -24.12
CA LEU A 8 3.27 2.07 -23.85
C LEU A 8 4.37 1.14 -24.40
N ASP A 9 4.02 0.05 -25.08
CA ASP A 9 4.96 -0.95 -25.61
C ASP A 9 5.90 -1.56 -24.55
N PHE A 10 5.45 -1.62 -23.29
CA PHE A 10 6.24 -2.19 -22.19
C PHE A 10 6.43 -3.69 -22.38
N PRO A 11 7.62 -4.27 -22.14
CA PRO A 11 7.75 -5.71 -22.00
C PRO A 11 6.82 -6.25 -20.89
N TRP A 12 6.35 -7.49 -21.03
CA TRP A 12 5.33 -8.06 -20.14
C TRP A 12 5.66 -7.95 -18.65
N LEU A 13 6.91 -8.21 -18.26
CA LEU A 13 7.38 -8.10 -16.88
C LEU A 13 7.33 -6.64 -16.38
N TRP A 14 7.78 -5.68 -17.18
CA TRP A 14 7.71 -4.25 -16.85
C TRP A 14 6.27 -3.75 -16.75
N GLY A 15 5.39 -4.20 -17.65
CA GLY A 15 3.96 -3.91 -17.58
C GLY A 15 3.28 -4.53 -16.37
N LEU A 16 3.79 -5.67 -15.87
CA LEU A 16 3.32 -6.31 -14.65
C LEU A 16 3.85 -5.58 -13.40
N MET A 17 5.13 -5.15 -13.38
CA MET A 17 5.69 -4.30 -12.33
C MET A 17 4.88 -3.02 -12.17
N LEU A 18 4.64 -2.29 -13.26
CA LEU A 18 3.78 -1.10 -13.25
C LEU A 18 2.37 -1.44 -12.76
N GLY A 19 1.84 -2.61 -13.12
CA GLY A 19 0.57 -3.11 -12.62
C GLY A 19 0.52 -3.19 -11.10
N PHE A 20 1.54 -3.78 -10.46
CA PHE A 20 1.63 -3.85 -9.00
C PHE A 20 1.86 -2.48 -8.35
N VAL A 21 2.67 -1.60 -8.95
CA VAL A 21 2.82 -0.21 -8.49
C VAL A 21 1.48 0.52 -8.48
N LEU A 22 0.67 0.34 -9.52
CA LEU A 22 -0.65 0.97 -9.65
C LEU A 22 -1.79 0.17 -8.96
N ALA A 23 -1.51 -1.02 -8.42
CA ALA A 23 -2.49 -1.83 -7.71
C ALA A 23 -2.70 -1.32 -6.28
N ALA A 24 -1.67 -0.83 -5.60
CA ALA A 24 -1.81 -0.39 -4.22
C ALA A 24 -2.71 0.86 -4.06
N VAL A 25 -3.58 0.85 -3.05
CA VAL A 25 -4.28 2.03 -2.53
C VAL A 25 -3.34 2.80 -1.60
N SER A 26 -3.61 4.08 -1.32
CA SER A 26 -2.85 4.83 -0.31
C SER A 26 -3.64 4.98 0.99
N PRO A 27 -3.30 4.23 2.06
CA PRO A 27 -3.91 4.39 3.37
C PRO A 27 -3.75 5.81 3.92
N ALA A 28 -2.62 6.48 3.64
CA ALA A 28 -2.36 7.83 4.13
C ALA A 28 -3.36 8.88 3.60
N VAL A 29 -3.98 8.63 2.45
CA VAL A 29 -5.04 9.49 1.88
C VAL A 29 -6.43 8.97 2.27
N VAL A 30 -6.63 7.65 2.19
CA VAL A 30 -7.95 7.03 2.37
C VAL A 30 -8.36 7.00 3.85
N VAL A 31 -7.46 6.61 4.75
CA VAL A 31 -7.78 6.40 6.17
C VAL A 31 -8.29 7.68 6.85
N PRO A 32 -7.61 8.84 6.75
CA PRO A 32 -8.12 10.06 7.39
C PRO A 32 -9.49 10.48 6.86
N CYS A 33 -9.72 10.36 5.54
CA CYS A 33 -11.01 10.69 4.93
C CYS A 33 -12.15 9.77 5.42
N LEU A 34 -11.86 8.46 5.56
CA LEU A 34 -12.83 7.49 6.05
C LEU A 34 -13.10 7.62 7.55
N LEU A 35 -12.08 7.92 8.37
CA LEU A 35 -12.25 8.21 9.79
C LEU A 35 -13.11 9.46 9.98
N ALA A 36 -12.85 10.53 9.23
CA ALA A 36 -13.68 11.75 9.29
C ALA A 36 -15.16 11.51 8.90
N LEU A 37 -15.45 10.53 8.03
CA LEU A 37 -16.80 10.10 7.72
C LEU A 37 -17.40 9.24 8.84
N SER A 38 -16.59 8.34 9.41
CA SER A 38 -16.98 7.50 10.54
C SER A 38 -17.32 8.32 11.79
N ASP A 39 -16.54 9.36 12.10
CA ASP A 39 -16.80 10.29 13.21
C ASP A 39 -18.14 11.04 13.05
N ARG A 40 -18.64 11.14 11.81
CA ARG A 40 -19.93 11.74 11.47
C ARG A 40 -21.05 10.70 11.30
N ASN A 41 -20.77 9.44 11.67
CA ASN A 41 -21.67 8.29 11.59
C ASN A 41 -22.10 7.90 10.16
N TYR A 42 -21.27 8.15 9.13
CA TYR A 42 -21.56 7.70 7.77
C TYR A 42 -21.03 6.29 7.50
N GLY A 43 -21.90 5.37 7.10
CA GLY A 43 -21.53 4.01 6.73
C GLY A 43 -21.05 3.13 7.88
N THR A 44 -21.18 3.59 9.13
CA THR A 44 -20.77 2.90 10.36
C THR A 44 -21.61 1.65 10.61
N ARG A 45 -22.92 1.71 10.37
CA ARG A 45 -23.87 0.60 10.52
C ARG A 45 -23.44 -0.68 9.78
N LYS A 46 -22.92 -0.54 8.56
CA LYS A 46 -22.43 -1.65 7.73
C LYS A 46 -20.92 -1.84 7.79
N GLY A 47 -20.22 -1.06 8.65
CA GLY A 47 -18.78 -1.11 8.80
C GLY A 47 -17.99 -0.78 7.52
N ILE A 48 -18.53 0.05 6.63
CA ILE A 48 -17.90 0.34 5.32
C ILE A 48 -16.53 1.00 5.50
N PRO A 49 -16.34 2.03 6.34
CA PRO A 49 -15.02 2.60 6.61
C PRO A 49 -14.01 1.53 7.07
N THR A 50 -14.39 0.70 8.04
CA THR A 50 -13.56 -0.37 8.58
C THR A 50 -13.19 -1.41 7.52
N LEU A 51 -14.16 -1.83 6.70
CA LEU A 51 -13.96 -2.76 5.58
C LEU A 51 -12.93 -2.22 4.59
N VAL A 52 -13.08 -0.96 4.17
CA VAL A 52 -12.19 -0.34 3.18
C VAL A 52 -10.78 -0.17 3.73
N ILE A 53 -10.62 0.25 4.99
CA ILE A 53 -9.32 0.38 5.66
C ILE A 53 -8.61 -0.98 5.77
N ALA A 54 -9.33 -2.02 6.22
CA ALA A 54 -8.79 -3.35 6.36
C ALA A 54 -8.38 -3.94 5.00
N ALA A 55 -9.24 -3.80 3.99
CA ALA A 55 -8.97 -4.34 2.67
C ALA A 55 -7.83 -3.59 1.95
N ALA A 56 -7.68 -2.27 2.16
CA ALA A 56 -6.53 -1.51 1.65
C ALA A 56 -5.19 -2.01 2.24
N SER A 57 -5.18 -2.44 3.51
CA SER A 57 -3.96 -2.98 4.14
C SER A 57 -3.53 -4.30 3.51
N ILE A 58 -4.49 -5.17 3.15
CA ILE A 58 -4.20 -6.44 2.46
C ILE A 58 -3.75 -6.19 1.02
N ASP A 59 -4.40 -5.25 0.33
CA ASP A 59 -4.03 -4.82 -1.02
C ASP A 59 -2.58 -4.36 -1.09
N ASP A 60 -2.13 -3.54 -0.12
CA ASP A 60 -0.75 -3.06 -0.06
C ASP A 60 0.27 -4.19 0.14
N VAL A 61 -0.03 -5.17 1.02
CA VAL A 61 0.84 -6.34 1.24
C VAL A 61 0.99 -7.14 -0.05
N LEU A 62 -0.12 -7.40 -0.76
CA LEU A 62 -0.11 -8.14 -2.02
C LEU A 62 0.57 -7.36 -3.14
N ALA A 63 0.35 -6.05 -3.22
CA ALA A 63 0.94 -5.18 -4.22
C ALA A 63 2.47 -5.07 -4.05
N ILE A 64 2.94 -4.84 -2.82
CA ILE A 64 4.37 -4.74 -2.52
C ILE A 64 5.05 -6.11 -2.70
N GLY A 65 4.45 -7.19 -2.20
CA GLY A 65 4.97 -8.54 -2.39
C GLY A 65 5.03 -8.94 -3.87
N GLY A 66 3.95 -8.71 -4.61
CA GLY A 66 3.88 -8.99 -6.05
C GLY A 66 4.87 -8.15 -6.87
N PHE A 67 5.02 -6.85 -6.55
CA PHE A 67 6.06 -6.02 -7.15
C PHE A 67 7.46 -6.61 -6.93
N GLY A 68 7.76 -7.03 -5.70
CA GLY A 68 9.02 -7.68 -5.35
C GLY A 68 9.31 -8.94 -6.19
N VAL A 69 8.33 -9.85 -6.30
CA VAL A 69 8.43 -11.06 -7.13
C VAL A 69 8.80 -10.73 -8.57
N VAL A 70 8.13 -9.74 -9.17
CA VAL A 70 8.33 -9.40 -10.59
C VAL A 70 9.66 -8.67 -10.79
N LEU A 71 10.05 -7.80 -9.85
CA LEU A 71 11.34 -7.14 -9.85
C LEU A 71 12.49 -8.18 -9.81
N ALA A 72 12.38 -9.15 -8.91
CA ALA A 72 13.33 -10.26 -8.79
C ALA A 72 13.47 -11.05 -10.09
N ILE A 73 12.34 -11.40 -10.71
CA ILE A 73 12.31 -12.12 -11.99
C ILE A 73 12.93 -11.28 -13.12
N THR A 74 12.67 -9.97 -13.13
CA THR A 74 13.15 -9.06 -14.20
C THR A 74 14.66 -8.89 -14.16
N PHE A 75 15.25 -8.80 -12.97
CA PHE A 75 16.69 -8.54 -12.79
C PHE A 75 17.51 -9.78 -12.38
N SER A 76 16.91 -10.98 -12.38
CA SER A 76 17.62 -12.23 -12.12
C SER A 76 18.58 -12.57 -13.26
N THR A 77 19.80 -12.96 -12.91
CA THR A 77 20.86 -13.34 -13.86
C THR A 77 21.10 -14.86 -13.93
N GLY A 78 20.11 -15.68 -13.53
CA GLY A 78 20.22 -17.15 -13.46
C GLY A 78 19.47 -17.95 -14.54
N ASN A 79 19.61 -19.29 -14.48
CA ASN A 79 18.79 -20.23 -15.27
C ASN A 79 17.29 -19.96 -15.04
N LEU A 80 16.47 -20.11 -16.09
CA LEU A 80 15.02 -19.81 -16.08
C LEU A 80 14.29 -20.39 -14.85
N THR A 81 14.64 -21.61 -14.44
CA THR A 81 14.06 -22.26 -13.25
C THR A 81 14.41 -21.55 -11.94
N MET A 82 15.66 -21.08 -11.79
CA MET A 82 16.10 -20.34 -10.60
C MET A 82 15.45 -18.95 -10.58
N THR A 83 15.31 -18.30 -11.75
CA THR A 83 14.64 -17.00 -11.92
C THR A 83 13.17 -17.05 -11.52
N VAL A 84 12.43 -18.08 -11.94
CA VAL A 84 11.02 -18.26 -11.56
C VAL A 84 10.88 -18.57 -10.07
N LEU A 85 11.84 -19.30 -9.48
CA LEU A 85 11.82 -19.66 -8.06
C LEU A 85 12.24 -18.49 -7.15
N GLN A 86 13.06 -17.57 -7.65
CA GLN A 86 13.57 -16.43 -6.88
C GLN A 86 12.44 -15.54 -6.36
N GLY A 87 11.42 -15.26 -7.18
CA GLY A 87 10.30 -14.44 -6.76
C GLY A 87 9.55 -14.99 -5.53
N PRO A 88 9.01 -16.23 -5.57
CA PRO A 88 8.40 -16.87 -4.41
C PRO A 88 9.35 -16.98 -3.20
N ILE A 89 10.64 -17.26 -3.42
CA ILE A 89 11.64 -17.31 -2.35
C ILE A 89 11.76 -15.95 -1.65
N GLU A 90 11.82 -14.84 -2.38
CA GLU A 90 11.88 -13.49 -1.79
C GLU A 90 10.71 -13.18 -0.87
N VAL A 91 9.50 -13.53 -1.32
CA VAL A 91 8.28 -13.36 -0.52
C VAL A 91 8.35 -14.21 0.75
N LEU A 92 8.78 -15.47 0.63
CA LEU A 92 8.95 -16.36 1.77
C LEU A 92 10.00 -15.84 2.76
N ILE A 93 11.15 -15.33 2.27
CA ILE A 93 12.19 -14.75 3.12
C ILE A 93 11.63 -13.53 3.88
N GLY A 94 10.91 -12.64 3.20
CA GLY A 94 10.30 -11.47 3.82
C GLY A 94 9.30 -11.84 4.92
N ILE A 95 8.43 -12.83 4.66
CA ILE A 95 7.45 -13.34 5.64
C ILE A 95 8.13 -14.03 6.81
N VAL A 96 9.12 -14.90 6.55
CA VAL A 96 9.82 -15.65 7.60
C VAL A 96 10.62 -14.70 8.49
N TYR A 97 11.43 -13.83 7.91
CA TYR A 97 12.17 -12.80 8.66
C TYR A 97 11.20 -11.93 9.47
N GLY A 98 10.14 -11.44 8.82
CA GLY A 98 9.17 -10.58 9.46
C GLY A 98 8.46 -11.25 10.65
N SER A 99 8.10 -12.52 10.49
CA SER A 99 7.43 -13.30 11.54
C SER A 99 8.38 -13.62 12.69
N VAL A 100 9.60 -14.06 12.41
CA VAL A 100 10.60 -14.39 13.44
C VAL A 100 10.95 -13.16 14.28
N ILE A 101 11.24 -12.03 13.62
CA ILE A 101 11.57 -10.79 14.31
C ILE A 101 10.34 -10.19 15.01
N GLY A 102 9.17 -10.22 14.38
CA GLY A 102 7.92 -9.80 15.02
C GLY A 102 7.61 -10.59 16.29
N LEU A 103 7.83 -11.91 16.28
CA LEU A 103 7.71 -12.78 17.46
C LEU A 103 8.79 -12.47 18.51
N LEU A 104 10.01 -12.16 18.11
CA LEU A 104 11.07 -11.71 19.03
C LEU A 104 10.64 -10.44 19.79
N LEU A 105 10.01 -9.49 19.09
CA LEU A 105 9.47 -8.25 19.65
C LEU A 105 8.26 -8.45 20.58
N TRP A 106 7.70 -9.67 20.67
CA TRP A 106 6.71 -9.99 21.70
C TRP A 106 7.36 -10.12 23.08
N PHE A 107 8.60 -10.63 23.12
CA PHE A 107 9.35 -10.87 24.35
C PHE A 107 10.25 -9.69 24.73
N LEU A 108 10.75 -8.94 23.75
CA LEU A 108 11.60 -7.77 23.95
C LEU A 108 10.82 -6.47 23.71
N PRO A 109 10.88 -5.46 24.60
CA PRO A 109 11.49 -5.42 25.95
C PRO A 109 10.57 -5.99 27.04
N ASN A 110 11.15 -6.33 28.20
CA ASN A 110 10.41 -6.88 29.35
C ASN A 110 9.20 -6.00 29.73
N LYS A 111 8.05 -6.65 29.99
CA LYS A 111 6.73 -6.01 30.19
C LYS A 111 6.70 -5.00 31.34
N SER A 112 7.57 -5.17 32.33
CA SER A 112 7.67 -4.32 33.51
C SER A 112 8.54 -3.07 33.32
N ASN A 113 9.15 -2.86 32.16
CA ASN A 113 10.05 -1.72 31.95
C ASN A 113 9.26 -0.41 31.78
N SER A 114 9.61 0.63 32.53
CA SER A 114 9.00 1.96 32.44
C SER A 114 9.17 2.61 31.06
N HIS A 115 10.23 2.26 30.32
CA HIS A 115 10.51 2.79 28.97
C HIS A 115 10.04 1.85 27.84
N LYS A 116 9.10 0.95 28.13
CA LYS A 116 8.58 -0.06 27.17
C LYS A 116 8.18 0.52 25.81
N VAL A 117 7.50 1.66 25.78
CA VAL A 117 7.05 2.31 24.53
C VAL A 117 8.23 2.73 23.67
N SER A 118 9.20 3.46 24.25
CA SER A 118 10.38 3.93 23.51
C SER A 118 11.21 2.76 22.97
N LEU A 119 11.46 1.75 23.80
CA LEU A 119 12.23 0.57 23.38
C LEU A 119 11.52 -0.24 22.29
N ARG A 120 10.21 -0.47 22.40
CA ARG A 120 9.41 -1.15 21.35
C ARG A 120 9.48 -0.40 20.03
N SER A 121 9.28 0.92 20.06
CA SER A 121 9.37 1.76 18.86
C SER A 121 10.77 1.75 18.25
N SER A 122 11.82 1.89 19.06
CA SER A 122 13.20 1.89 18.57
C SER A 122 13.61 0.53 18.00
N LEU A 123 13.25 -0.57 18.66
CA LEU A 123 13.54 -1.91 18.18
C LEU A 123 12.82 -2.20 16.86
N LEU A 124 11.51 -1.89 16.78
CA LEU A 124 10.74 -2.05 15.56
C LEU A 124 11.39 -1.25 14.41
N PHE A 125 11.73 0.02 14.64
CA PHE A 125 12.39 0.85 13.64
C PHE A 125 13.73 0.26 13.17
N LEU A 126 14.61 -0.11 14.10
CA LEU A 126 15.94 -0.67 13.79
C LEU A 126 15.83 -1.99 13.03
N THR A 127 14.95 -2.89 13.46
CA THR A 127 14.77 -4.19 12.80
C THR A 127 14.18 -4.07 11.39
N SER A 128 13.31 -3.08 11.17
CA SER A 128 12.75 -2.78 9.86
C SER A 128 13.78 -2.15 8.92
N VAL A 129 14.58 -1.20 9.42
CA VAL A 129 15.71 -0.63 8.65
C VAL A 129 16.72 -1.72 8.29
N PHE A 130 17.06 -2.59 9.26
CA PHE A 130 17.96 -3.72 9.00
C PHE A 130 17.38 -4.68 7.96
N GLY A 131 16.08 -4.97 8.01
CA GLY A 131 15.40 -5.80 7.02
C GLY A 131 15.49 -5.22 5.60
N VAL A 132 15.24 -3.92 5.45
CA VAL A 132 15.29 -3.23 4.14
C VAL A 132 16.72 -3.09 3.61
N LEU A 133 17.69 -2.73 4.46
CA LEU A 133 19.10 -2.62 4.04
C LEU A 133 19.70 -4.00 3.77
N GLY A 134 19.42 -4.98 4.62
CA GLY A 134 19.88 -6.36 4.46
C GLY A 134 19.34 -7.00 3.19
N SER A 135 18.07 -6.78 2.86
CA SER A 135 17.48 -7.33 1.63
C SER A 135 18.16 -6.81 0.37
N ARG A 136 18.64 -5.56 0.37
CA ARG A 136 19.43 -5.00 -0.75
C ARG A 136 20.80 -5.66 -0.87
N VAL A 137 21.46 -5.99 0.26
CA VAL A 137 22.77 -6.65 0.26
C VAL A 137 22.69 -8.09 -0.25
N PHE A 138 21.60 -8.79 0.07
CA PHE A 138 21.36 -10.17 -0.39
C PHE A 138 20.62 -10.26 -1.74
N ASP A 139 20.47 -9.15 -2.46
CA ASP A 139 19.82 -9.08 -3.77
C ASP A 139 18.33 -9.50 -3.80
N PHE A 140 17.66 -9.43 -2.65
CA PHE A 140 16.25 -9.76 -2.48
C PHE A 140 15.42 -8.49 -2.25
N ALA A 141 15.41 -7.55 -3.20
CA ALA A 141 14.79 -6.24 -2.98
C ALA A 141 13.32 -6.30 -2.56
N GLY A 142 12.57 -7.29 -3.07
CA GLY A 142 11.16 -7.46 -2.74
C GLY A 142 10.94 -7.82 -1.27
N SER A 143 11.89 -8.52 -0.64
CA SER A 143 11.71 -9.06 0.71
C SER A 143 11.79 -7.99 1.80
N GLY A 144 12.52 -6.88 1.58
CA GLY A 144 12.76 -5.84 2.58
C GLY A 144 11.49 -5.07 2.99
N PRO A 145 10.78 -4.42 2.04
CA PRO A 145 9.52 -3.76 2.34
C PRO A 145 8.47 -4.71 2.91
N LEU A 146 8.38 -5.94 2.39
CA LEU A 146 7.47 -6.96 2.90
C LEU A 146 7.81 -7.36 4.34
N ALA A 147 9.10 -7.58 4.64
CA ALA A 147 9.57 -7.84 5.99
C ALA A 147 9.13 -6.74 6.97
N CYS A 148 9.32 -5.45 6.61
CA CYS A 148 8.90 -4.32 7.45
C CYS A 148 7.40 -4.36 7.80
N LEU A 149 6.55 -4.69 6.82
CA LEU A 149 5.10 -4.85 7.03
C LEU A 149 4.79 -6.01 7.98
N ILE A 150 5.40 -7.18 7.75
CA ILE A 150 5.14 -8.38 8.55
C ILE A 150 5.66 -8.23 9.99
N VAL A 151 6.86 -7.64 10.20
CA VAL A 151 7.36 -7.35 11.56
C VAL A 151 6.36 -6.48 12.32
N SER A 152 5.92 -5.39 11.69
CA SER A 152 4.99 -4.43 12.31
C SER A 152 3.64 -5.06 12.63
N PHE A 153 3.10 -5.85 11.70
CA PHE A 153 1.83 -6.57 11.89
C PHE A 153 1.93 -7.59 13.02
N VAL A 154 2.93 -8.47 12.99
CA VAL A 154 3.11 -9.52 14.00
C VAL A 154 3.33 -8.90 15.38
N ALA A 155 4.21 -7.90 15.50
CA ALA A 155 4.46 -7.20 16.77
C ALA A 155 3.17 -6.56 17.33
N ALA A 156 2.39 -5.87 16.48
CA ALA A 156 1.16 -5.19 16.88
C ALA A 156 0.08 -6.16 17.41
N VAL A 157 -0.01 -7.39 16.91
CA VAL A 157 -1.00 -8.38 17.38
C VAL A 157 -0.86 -8.68 18.87
N GLN A 158 0.38 -8.85 19.35
CA GLN A 158 0.63 -9.12 20.77
C GLN A 158 0.54 -7.86 21.60
N TRP A 159 1.13 -6.75 21.14
CA TRP A 159 1.11 -5.49 21.90
C TRP A 159 -0.31 -4.97 22.13
N ARG A 160 -1.23 -5.18 21.17
CA ARG A 160 -2.66 -4.86 21.32
C ARG A 160 -3.31 -5.66 22.45
N LYS A 161 -2.95 -6.93 22.60
CA LYS A 161 -3.50 -7.80 23.65
C LYS A 161 -2.97 -7.47 25.04
N GLU A 162 -1.75 -6.95 25.12
CA GLU A 162 -1.08 -6.65 26.38
C GLU A 162 -1.50 -5.32 26.98
N ASP A 163 -1.46 -4.26 26.17
CA ASP A 163 -1.73 -2.89 26.63
C ASP A 163 -2.02 -1.99 25.43
N GLU A 164 -3.31 -1.74 25.20
CA GLU A 164 -3.80 -0.89 24.11
C GLU A 164 -3.26 0.54 24.20
N ILE A 165 -3.09 1.09 25.40
CA ILE A 165 -2.56 2.46 25.61
C ILE A 165 -1.09 2.54 25.15
N SER A 166 -0.31 1.49 25.44
CA SER A 166 1.08 1.43 24.96
C SER A 166 1.17 1.34 23.45
N LEU A 167 0.25 0.60 22.81
CA LEU A 167 0.19 0.47 21.36
C LEU A 167 -0.17 1.80 20.71
N GLU A 168 -1.17 2.52 21.24
CA GLU A 168 -1.52 3.87 20.77
C GLU A 168 -0.31 4.82 20.89
N SER A 169 0.42 4.76 22.01
CA SER A 169 1.64 5.56 22.18
C SER A 169 2.71 5.25 21.13
N ILE A 170 2.91 3.96 20.79
CA ILE A 170 3.82 3.54 19.72
C ILE A 170 3.33 4.08 18.36
N LYS A 171 2.03 3.99 18.06
CA LYS A 171 1.45 4.55 16.83
C LYS A 171 1.75 6.05 16.72
N TYR A 172 1.59 6.82 17.81
CA TYR A 172 1.92 8.26 17.81
C TYR A 172 3.39 8.54 17.47
N VAL A 173 4.33 7.72 17.95
CA VAL A 173 5.75 7.85 17.57
C VAL A 173 5.93 7.69 16.06
N TYR A 174 5.29 6.69 15.45
CA TYR A 174 5.38 6.46 14.00
C TYR A 174 4.63 7.50 13.18
N VAL A 175 3.51 8.03 13.67
CA VAL A 175 2.81 9.16 13.05
C VAL A 175 3.68 10.41 13.07
N PHE A 176 4.39 10.67 14.18
CA PHE A 176 5.35 11.77 14.26
C PHE A 176 6.53 11.59 13.31
N LEU A 177 7.12 10.39 13.26
CA LEU A 177 8.17 10.06 12.28
C LEU A 177 7.66 10.25 10.85
N TRP A 178 6.45 9.80 10.55
CA TRP A 178 5.82 9.98 9.25
C TRP A 178 5.62 11.46 8.91
N PHE A 179 5.21 12.30 9.86
CA PHE A 179 5.10 13.74 9.63
C PHE A 179 6.45 14.37 9.22
N VAL A 180 7.56 13.87 9.74
CA VAL A 180 8.92 14.30 9.35
C VAL A 180 9.30 13.72 7.99
N PHE A 181 9.14 12.41 7.76
CA PHE A 181 9.63 11.73 6.55
C PHE A 181 8.74 11.91 5.33
N GLN A 182 7.44 12.17 5.50
CA GLN A 182 6.50 12.33 4.38
C GLN A 182 6.91 13.47 3.44
N PRO A 183 7.22 14.70 3.90
CA PRO A 183 7.72 15.76 3.04
C PRO A 183 9.00 15.38 2.30
N PHE A 184 9.96 14.74 2.98
CA PHE A 184 11.19 14.28 2.34
C PHE A 184 10.90 13.26 1.24
N LEU A 185 10.08 12.25 1.52
CA LEU A 185 9.74 11.20 0.54
C LEU A 185 9.19 11.82 -0.76
N PHE A 186 8.16 12.66 -0.66
CA PHE A 186 7.55 13.27 -1.84
C PHE A 186 8.46 14.31 -2.52
N ALA A 187 9.28 15.05 -1.76
CA ALA A 187 10.23 16.00 -2.33
C ALA A 187 11.36 15.30 -3.10
N LEU A 188 11.95 14.23 -2.54
CA LEU A 188 13.01 13.47 -3.22
C LEU A 188 12.49 12.81 -4.49
N ILE A 189 11.30 12.21 -4.45
CA ILE A 189 10.71 11.58 -5.63
C ILE A 189 10.37 12.62 -6.70
N GLY A 190 9.87 13.79 -6.30
CA GLY A 190 9.67 14.90 -7.22
C GLY A 190 10.98 15.40 -7.83
N ALA A 191 12.07 15.40 -7.07
CA ALA A 191 13.40 15.79 -7.55
C ALA A 191 14.04 14.72 -8.47
N GLU A 192 13.70 13.45 -8.30
CA GLU A 192 14.21 12.34 -9.12
C GLU A 192 13.63 12.36 -10.56
N ILE A 193 12.48 13.01 -10.77
CA ILE A 193 11.84 13.05 -12.07
C ILE A 193 12.45 14.12 -12.95
N ASN A 194 13.00 13.67 -14.08
CA ASN A 194 13.37 14.55 -15.17
C ASN A 194 12.23 14.66 -16.20
N ILE A 195 11.39 15.69 -16.04
CA ILE A 195 10.26 15.98 -16.96
C ILE A 195 10.77 16.26 -18.37
N SER A 196 11.95 16.85 -18.52
CA SER A 196 12.52 17.18 -19.83
C SER A 196 12.96 15.95 -20.64
N SER A 197 13.23 14.83 -19.97
CA SER A 197 13.54 13.55 -20.63
C SER A 197 12.31 12.69 -20.96
N LEU A 198 11.13 13.07 -20.47
CA LEU A 198 9.90 12.33 -20.71
C LEU A 198 9.18 12.93 -21.92
N ASP A 199 9.05 12.15 -22.98
CA ASP A 199 8.27 12.56 -24.15
C ASP A 199 6.81 12.84 -23.72
N LEU A 200 6.25 13.93 -24.22
CA LEU A 200 4.89 14.36 -23.95
C LEU A 200 3.88 13.26 -24.33
N ASN A 201 4.21 12.47 -25.37
CA ASN A 201 3.43 11.31 -25.79
C ASN A 201 3.36 10.25 -24.69
N VAL A 202 4.49 9.92 -24.05
CA VAL A 202 4.56 8.93 -22.97
C VAL A 202 3.73 9.38 -21.76
N ILE A 203 3.73 10.67 -21.43
CA ILE A 203 2.87 11.23 -20.38
C ILE A 203 1.39 11.06 -20.76
N GLY A 204 1.01 11.41 -22.00
CA GLY A 204 -0.36 11.27 -22.50
C GLY A 204 -0.86 9.81 -22.47
N TYR A 205 -0.05 8.89 -22.99
CA TYR A 205 -0.29 7.44 -22.92
C TYR A 205 -0.34 6.92 -21.50
N GLY A 206 0.45 7.52 -20.60
CA GLY A 206 0.42 7.27 -19.17
C GLY A 206 -0.90 7.65 -18.51
N VAL A 207 -1.40 8.87 -18.78
CA VAL A 207 -2.72 9.31 -18.31
C VAL A 207 -3.81 8.39 -18.83
N ALA A 208 -3.76 8.01 -20.12
CA ALA A 208 -4.73 7.09 -20.71
C ALA A 208 -4.69 5.71 -20.03
N THR A 209 -3.49 5.17 -19.81
CA THR A 209 -3.28 3.89 -19.10
C THR A 209 -3.85 3.94 -17.69
N LEU A 210 -3.62 5.04 -16.96
CA LEU A 210 -4.19 5.27 -15.63
C LEU A 210 -5.72 5.33 -15.67
N ALA A 211 -6.31 6.11 -16.59
CA ALA A 211 -7.75 6.27 -16.71
C ALA A 211 -8.46 4.92 -17.02
N CYS A 212 -7.93 4.16 -17.98
CA CYS A 212 -8.44 2.83 -18.30
C CYS A 212 -8.29 1.87 -17.11
N GLY A 213 -7.13 1.85 -16.46
CA GLY A 213 -6.88 1.01 -15.29
C GLY A 213 -7.82 1.32 -14.11
N LEU A 214 -8.04 2.61 -13.82
CA LEU A 214 -8.98 3.03 -12.79
C LEU A 214 -10.43 2.67 -13.13
N THR A 215 -10.82 2.77 -14.40
CA THR A 215 -12.17 2.38 -14.86
C THR A 215 -12.41 0.89 -14.63
N ILE A 216 -11.46 0.04 -15.04
CA ILE A 216 -11.53 -1.41 -14.78
C ILE A 216 -11.56 -1.67 -13.27
N ARG A 217 -10.74 -0.97 -12.47
CA ARG A 217 -10.74 -1.10 -11.02
C ARG A 217 -12.11 -0.80 -10.41
N ILE A 218 -12.78 0.27 -10.85
CA ILE A 218 -14.13 0.61 -10.37
C ILE A 218 -15.12 -0.52 -10.67
N LEU A 219 -15.09 -1.07 -11.88
CA LEU A 219 -15.95 -2.17 -12.29
C LEU A 219 -15.68 -3.43 -11.48
N VAL A 220 -14.42 -3.87 -11.41
CA VAL A 220 -14.02 -5.09 -10.70
C VAL A 220 -14.32 -4.98 -9.21
N THR A 221 -14.02 -3.82 -8.59
CA THR A 221 -14.30 -3.60 -7.16
C THR A 221 -15.80 -3.67 -6.90
N SER A 222 -16.62 -3.03 -7.75
CA SER A 222 -18.09 -3.06 -7.63
C SER A 222 -18.66 -4.47 -7.77
N LEU A 223 -18.05 -5.31 -8.61
CA LEU A 223 -18.43 -6.73 -8.74
C LEU A 223 -17.94 -7.57 -7.54
N ALA A 224 -16.75 -7.32 -7.03
CA ALA A 224 -16.17 -8.05 -5.91
C ALA A 224 -17.00 -7.90 -4.62
N VAL A 225 -17.67 -6.76 -4.43
CA VAL A 225 -18.52 -6.51 -3.25
C VAL A 225 -20.00 -6.91 -3.43
N LEU A 226 -20.37 -7.62 -4.51
CA LEU A 226 -21.75 -8.04 -4.78
C LEU A 226 -22.36 -8.88 -3.63
N GLY A 227 -21.56 -9.72 -3.00
CA GLY A 227 -21.97 -10.58 -1.88
C GLY A 227 -21.91 -9.94 -0.49
N ALA A 228 -21.47 -8.69 -0.38
CA ALA A 228 -21.19 -8.05 0.92
C ALA A 228 -22.42 -7.40 1.60
N GLY A 229 -23.63 -7.61 1.08
CA GLY A 229 -24.85 -6.96 1.62
C GLY A 229 -24.93 -5.44 1.41
N LEU A 230 -24.08 -4.89 0.53
CA LEU A 230 -24.02 -3.47 0.20
C LEU A 230 -25.00 -3.12 -0.92
N ASN A 231 -25.63 -1.94 -0.81
CA ASN A 231 -26.49 -1.35 -1.85
C ASN A 231 -25.62 -0.79 -2.98
N TRP A 232 -26.19 -0.61 -4.18
CA TRP A 232 -25.45 -0.06 -5.33
C TRP A 232 -24.71 1.25 -5.05
N LYS A 233 -25.31 2.17 -4.28
CA LYS A 233 -24.67 3.44 -3.86
C LYS A 233 -23.42 3.20 -3.00
N GLU A 234 -23.50 2.27 -2.05
CA GLU A 234 -22.39 1.91 -1.16
C GLU A 234 -21.29 1.17 -1.91
N ARG A 235 -21.65 0.30 -2.87
CA ARG A 235 -20.68 -0.38 -3.75
C ARG A 235 -19.88 0.63 -4.57
N LEU A 236 -20.56 1.62 -5.16
CA LEU A 236 -19.92 2.71 -5.86
C LEU A 236 -19.01 3.50 -4.92
N PHE A 237 -19.45 3.81 -3.70
CA PHE A 237 -18.61 4.50 -2.71
C PHE A 237 -17.32 3.72 -2.41
N VAL A 238 -17.41 2.41 -2.16
CA VAL A 238 -16.25 1.55 -1.92
C VAL A 238 -15.29 1.59 -3.11
N ALA A 239 -15.81 1.50 -4.33
CA ALA A 239 -15.00 1.59 -5.54
C ALA A 239 -14.28 2.94 -5.68
N LEU A 240 -14.95 4.06 -5.36
CA LEU A 240 -14.37 5.41 -5.39
C LEU A 240 -13.32 5.61 -4.27
N ALA A 241 -13.56 5.04 -3.09
CA ALA A 241 -12.64 5.12 -1.95
C ALA A 241 -11.32 4.37 -2.19
N TRP A 242 -11.29 3.48 -3.18
CA TRP A 242 -10.12 2.70 -3.59
C TRP A 242 -9.32 3.29 -4.77
N LEU A 243 -9.65 4.51 -5.18
CA LEU A 243 -8.93 5.22 -6.23
C LEU A 243 -7.59 5.87 -5.80
N PRO A 244 -7.47 6.48 -4.59
CA PRO A 244 -6.28 7.26 -4.24
C PRO A 244 -4.98 6.45 -4.29
N LYS A 245 -3.97 7.00 -4.97
CA LYS A 245 -2.57 6.53 -4.99
C LYS A 245 -1.65 7.59 -4.41
N ALA A 246 -0.70 7.19 -3.59
CA ALA A 246 0.24 8.10 -2.94
C ALA A 246 1.47 7.33 -2.43
N THR A 247 1.40 6.82 -1.19
CA THR A 247 2.60 6.46 -0.42
C THR A 247 3.28 5.20 -0.91
N VAL A 248 2.50 4.18 -1.34
CA VAL A 248 3.08 2.96 -1.88
C VAL A 248 3.78 3.25 -3.20
N GLN A 249 3.12 3.97 -4.11
CA GLN A 249 3.71 4.38 -5.39
C GLN A 249 4.99 5.18 -5.20
N ALA A 250 5.00 6.08 -4.21
CA ALA A 250 6.17 6.84 -3.85
C ALA A 250 7.31 5.92 -3.35
N ALA A 251 7.00 4.95 -2.50
CA ALA A 251 8.00 4.06 -1.93
C ALA A 251 8.58 3.05 -2.93
N ILE A 252 7.76 2.42 -3.76
CA ILE A 252 8.20 1.33 -4.67
C ILE A 252 8.43 1.76 -6.11
N GLY A 253 7.87 2.89 -6.55
CA GLY A 253 8.05 3.41 -7.93
C GLY A 253 9.51 3.61 -8.35
N PRO A 254 10.38 4.20 -7.51
CA PRO A 254 11.80 4.39 -7.84
C PRO A 254 12.63 3.10 -7.84
N ILE A 255 12.18 2.03 -7.18
CA ILE A 255 13.00 0.83 -6.93
C ILE A 255 13.41 0.15 -8.24
N ALA A 256 12.52 0.10 -9.24
CA ALA A 256 12.84 -0.50 -10.53
C ALA A 256 13.95 0.27 -11.26
N LEU A 257 13.94 1.60 -11.16
CA LEU A 257 14.98 2.47 -11.74
C LEU A 257 16.30 2.33 -10.98
N ASP A 258 16.28 2.26 -9.65
CA ASP A 258 17.47 2.02 -8.83
C ASP A 258 18.13 0.68 -9.19
N TYR A 259 17.34 -0.37 -9.41
CA TYR A 259 17.84 -1.68 -9.86
C TYR A 259 18.40 -1.62 -11.28
N ALA A 260 17.72 -0.95 -12.20
CA ALA A 260 18.24 -0.75 -13.56
C ALA A 260 19.59 -0.01 -13.57
N ARG A 261 19.81 0.94 -12.66
CA ARG A 261 21.08 1.69 -12.56
C ARG A 261 22.21 0.90 -11.89
N THR A 262 21.89 0.09 -10.89
CA THR A 262 22.90 -0.62 -10.07
C THR A 262 23.23 -2.01 -10.61
N LYS A 263 22.25 -2.68 -11.22
CA LYS A 263 22.34 -4.05 -11.73
C LYS A 263 22.19 -4.17 -13.24
N GLY A 264 21.73 -3.11 -13.91
CA GLY A 264 21.67 -3.11 -15.37
C GLY A 264 23.05 -3.45 -15.93
N HIS A 265 23.08 -4.39 -16.86
CA HIS A 265 24.27 -4.66 -17.65
C HIS A 265 24.72 -3.31 -18.22
N SER A 266 26.00 -2.97 -18.07
CA SER A 266 26.57 -1.62 -18.17
C SER A 266 26.42 -0.88 -19.52
N ASP A 267 25.50 -1.32 -20.38
CA ASP A 267 25.20 -0.82 -21.72
C ASP A 267 23.69 -0.72 -22.03
N ASN A 268 22.78 -1.09 -21.11
CA ASN A 268 21.35 -1.23 -21.43
C ASN A 268 20.52 0.04 -21.11
N SER A 269 20.65 1.06 -21.97
CA SER A 269 19.85 2.31 -21.92
C SER A 269 18.34 2.07 -21.80
N GLN A 270 17.85 0.93 -22.31
CA GLN A 270 16.42 0.57 -22.32
C GLN A 270 15.85 0.29 -20.92
N GLU A 271 16.58 -0.39 -20.04
CA GLU A 271 16.07 -0.72 -18.68
C GLU A 271 15.95 0.55 -17.83
N ILE A 272 16.89 1.48 -17.99
CA ILE A 272 16.87 2.78 -17.33
C ILE A 272 15.69 3.61 -17.86
N GLU A 273 15.43 3.59 -19.16
CA GLU A 273 14.29 4.27 -19.76
C GLU A 273 12.95 3.71 -19.22
N LEU A 274 12.78 2.39 -19.20
CA LEU A 274 11.59 1.74 -18.64
C LEU A 274 11.43 2.05 -17.15
N GLY A 275 12.52 2.07 -16.38
CA GLY A 275 12.54 2.48 -14.97
C GLY A 275 12.08 3.93 -14.78
N ASN A 276 12.58 4.85 -15.61
CA ASN A 276 12.16 6.25 -15.61
C ASN A 276 10.67 6.38 -15.95
N GLN A 277 10.18 5.60 -16.90
CA GLN A 277 8.75 5.60 -17.27
C GLN A 277 7.87 5.06 -16.14
N ILE A 278 8.26 3.98 -15.44
CA ILE A 278 7.54 3.50 -14.25
C ILE A 278 7.50 4.58 -13.17
N LEU A 279 8.63 5.20 -12.86
CA LEU A 279 8.71 6.28 -11.87
C LEU A 279 7.80 7.46 -12.24
N ALA A 280 7.86 7.89 -13.51
CA ALA A 280 7.02 8.97 -14.02
C ALA A 280 5.53 8.65 -13.90
N LEU A 281 5.12 7.44 -14.26
CA LEU A 281 3.74 6.98 -14.15
C LEU A 281 3.28 6.86 -12.71
N ALA A 282 4.16 6.41 -11.80
CA ALA A 282 3.88 6.37 -10.38
C ALA A 282 3.56 7.78 -9.87
N VAL A 283 4.38 8.78 -10.22
CA VAL A 283 4.16 10.16 -9.75
C VAL A 283 2.96 10.82 -10.42
N LEU A 284 2.74 10.59 -11.71
CA LEU A 284 1.54 11.03 -12.40
C LEU A 284 0.28 10.47 -11.72
N ALA A 285 0.32 9.20 -11.32
CA ALA A 285 -0.76 8.58 -10.58
C ALA A 285 -0.99 9.24 -9.22
N ILE A 286 0.08 9.61 -8.49
CA ILE A 286 0.00 10.33 -7.22
C ILE A 286 -0.65 11.70 -7.43
N MET A 287 -0.13 12.49 -8.37
CA MET A 287 -0.57 13.86 -8.64
C MET A 287 -2.05 13.93 -9.05
N ILE A 288 -2.51 12.96 -9.84
CA ILE A 288 -3.89 12.94 -10.33
C ILE A 288 -4.83 12.33 -9.29
N THR A 289 -4.50 11.14 -8.75
CA THR A 289 -5.49 10.33 -8.02
C THR A 289 -5.59 10.66 -6.53
N ALA A 290 -4.54 11.17 -5.88
CA ALA A 290 -4.66 11.55 -4.46
C ALA A 290 -5.63 12.73 -4.25
N PRO A 291 -5.53 13.85 -5.00
CA PRO A 291 -6.48 14.96 -4.86
C PRO A 291 -7.90 14.56 -5.31
N ILE A 292 -8.02 13.91 -6.48
CA ILE A 292 -9.33 13.49 -7.01
C ILE A 292 -9.99 12.49 -6.06
N GLY A 293 -9.25 11.49 -5.60
CA GLY A 293 -9.79 10.43 -4.75
C GLY A 293 -10.17 10.92 -3.36
N SER A 294 -9.38 11.81 -2.73
CA SER A 294 -9.78 12.43 -1.45
C SER A 294 -11.04 13.29 -1.60
N ALA A 295 -11.13 14.10 -2.66
CA ALA A 295 -12.32 14.88 -2.97
C ALA A 295 -13.54 13.97 -3.21
N LEU A 296 -13.38 12.88 -3.96
CA LEU A 296 -14.45 11.91 -4.21
C LEU A 296 -14.93 11.27 -2.91
N ILE A 297 -14.05 10.86 -1.99
CA ILE A 297 -14.46 10.27 -0.71
C ILE A 297 -15.28 11.27 0.11
N VAL A 298 -14.77 12.50 0.28
CA VAL A 298 -15.42 13.52 1.11
C VAL A 298 -16.76 13.99 0.53
N LEU A 299 -16.85 14.14 -0.79
CA LEU A 299 -18.07 14.61 -1.46
C LEU A 299 -19.11 13.49 -1.66
N SER A 300 -18.67 12.27 -1.94
CA SER A 300 -19.56 11.14 -2.18
C SER A 300 -20.02 10.46 -0.91
N GLY A 301 -19.23 10.49 0.18
CA GLY A 301 -19.58 9.89 1.47
C GLY A 301 -20.96 10.29 1.97
N PRO A 302 -21.25 11.59 2.16
CA PRO A 302 -22.56 12.05 2.62
C PRO A 302 -23.73 11.76 1.67
N ARG A 303 -23.45 11.51 0.38
CA ARG A 303 -24.48 11.28 -0.65
C ARG A 303 -24.77 9.80 -0.90
N LEU A 304 -23.76 8.96 -0.74
CA LEU A 304 -23.81 7.53 -1.06
C LEU A 304 -23.93 6.64 0.18
N LEU A 305 -23.41 7.10 1.33
CA LEU A 305 -23.49 6.37 2.59
C LEU A 305 -24.70 6.80 3.40
N GLU A 306 -25.31 5.82 4.06
CA GLU A 306 -26.34 6.07 5.05
C GLU A 306 -25.71 6.63 6.33
N ARG A 307 -26.33 7.68 6.88
CA ARG A 307 -25.95 8.24 8.18
C ARG A 307 -26.71 7.51 9.27
N GLU A 308 -25.99 7.04 10.27
CA GLU A 308 -26.58 6.44 11.45
C GLU A 308 -27.03 7.55 12.41
N THR A 309 -28.35 7.67 12.60
CA THR A 309 -29.00 8.57 13.55
C THR A 309 -29.21 7.88 14.90
N GLU A 310 -29.31 8.65 15.98
CA GLU A 310 -29.53 8.13 17.35
C GLU A 310 -30.77 7.21 17.46
N GLU A 311 -31.85 7.50 16.72
CA GLU A 311 -33.03 6.62 16.63
C GLU A 311 -32.73 5.23 16.04
N ASN A 312 -31.80 5.15 15.08
CA ASN A 312 -31.40 3.88 14.46
C ASN A 312 -30.45 3.08 15.36
N GLN A 313 -29.62 3.75 16.17
CA GLN A 313 -28.77 3.09 17.18
C GLN A 313 -29.63 2.41 18.26
N ASN A 314 -30.67 3.10 18.74
CA ASN A 314 -31.57 2.52 19.75
C ASN A 314 -32.36 1.31 19.23
N LYS A 315 -32.81 1.32 17.97
CA LYS A 315 -33.48 0.15 17.35
C LYS A 315 -32.53 -1.03 17.20
N THR A 316 -31.30 -0.80 16.73
CA THR A 316 -30.30 -1.86 16.53
C THR A 316 -29.87 -2.51 17.87
N ASN A 317 -29.71 -1.71 18.92
CA ASN A 317 -29.42 -2.21 20.27
C ASN A 317 -30.59 -3.02 20.88
N THR A 318 -31.83 -2.65 20.55
CA THR A 318 -33.02 -3.39 21.00
C THR A 318 -33.17 -4.73 20.26
N GLU A 319 -32.91 -4.76 18.94
CA GLU A 319 -32.94 -6.01 18.15
C GLU A 319 -31.83 -6.98 18.54
N SER A 320 -30.60 -6.49 18.75
CA SER A 320 -29.48 -7.32 19.21
C SER A 320 -29.69 -7.87 20.62
N SER A 321 -30.33 -7.12 21.52
CA SER A 321 -30.72 -7.61 22.86
C SER A 321 -31.79 -8.70 22.79
N ASN A 322 -32.75 -8.58 21.86
CA ASN A 322 -33.82 -9.57 21.67
C ASN A 322 -33.35 -10.85 20.95
N THR A 323 -32.21 -10.82 20.24
CA THR A 323 -31.65 -11.99 19.55
C THR A 323 -30.72 -12.81 20.45
N GLN A 324 -30.37 -12.31 21.63
CA GLN A 324 -29.56 -13.01 22.65
C GLN A 324 -30.41 -13.68 23.76
N LEU A 325 -31.74 -13.65 23.64
CA LEU A 325 -32.72 -14.37 24.47
C LEU A 325 -33.31 -15.54 23.68
#